data_AF-A0AAV9FWP9-F1
#
_entry.id   AF-A0AAV9FWP9-F1
#
_cell.length_a   1.000
_cell.length_b   1.000
_cell.length_c   1.000
_cell.angle_alpha   90.00
_cell.angle_beta   90.00
_cell.angle_gamma   90.00
#
_symmetry.space_group_name_H-M   'P 1'
#
loop_
_entity.id
_entity.type
_entity.pdbx_description
1 polymer ?
#
loop_
_entity_poly.entity_id
_entity_poly.type
_entity_poly.pdbx_seq_one_letter_code
_entity_poly.pdbx_strand_id
1 'polypeptide(L)'
;MTYARILKLIETVEDGNVEEQEMLVEILDELDGKFPEFDQELVRKFSILDHLFGGMDLSESSWRFFPLEVSTGEYPLENLPDYVREIAKELYYK
;
A
#
# COMPACT_ATOMS: atom_id res chain seq x y z
N MET A 1 1.64 11.41 13.98
CA MET A 1 0.89 10.18 14.34
C MET A 1 1.85 9.16 14.96
N THR A 2 1.43 8.26 15.85
CA THR A 2 2.34 7.20 16.37
C THR A 2 2.29 5.96 15.48
N TYR A 3 3.42 5.25 15.33
CA TYR A 3 3.55 4.02 14.51
C TYR A 3 2.41 3.01 14.73
N ALA A 4 2.08 2.73 16.00
CA ALA A 4 0.99 1.81 16.36
C ALA A 4 -0.40 2.27 15.84
N ARG A 5 -0.62 3.58 15.68
CA ARG A 5 -1.89 4.11 15.14
C ARG A 5 -1.98 3.92 13.63
N ILE A 6 -0.85 4.06 12.93
CA ILE A 6 -0.76 3.86 11.49
C ILE A 6 -0.99 2.37 11.13
N LEU A 7 -0.36 1.46 11.88
CA LEU A 7 -0.60 0.02 11.74
C LEU A 7 -2.07 -0.35 11.99
N LYS A 8 -2.66 0.21 13.05
CA LYS A 8 -4.07 -0.03 13.34
C LYS A 8 -4.99 0.51 12.24
N LEU A 9 -4.65 1.65 11.64
CA LEU A 9 -5.41 2.21 10.52
C LEU A 9 -5.44 1.23 9.35
N ILE A 10 -4.29 0.66 8.96
CA ILE A 10 -4.25 -0.28 7.83
C ILE A 10 -4.95 -1.60 8.14
N GLU A 11 -4.94 -2.05 9.39
CA GLU A 11 -5.73 -3.20 9.82
C GLU A 11 -7.23 -2.98 9.61
N THR A 12 -7.74 -1.78 9.91
CA THR A 12 -9.17 -1.47 9.91
C THR A 12 -9.69 -0.74 8.67
N VAL A 13 -8.82 -0.34 7.74
CA VAL A 13 -9.21 0.52 6.59
C VAL A 13 -10.24 -0.12 5.66
N GLU A 14 -10.33 -1.45 5.63
CA GLU A 14 -11.35 -2.20 4.87
C GLU A 14 -12.77 -1.88 5.34
N ASP A 15 -12.95 -1.77 6.65
CA ASP A 15 -14.20 -1.37 7.30
C ASP A 15 -14.26 0.15 7.55
N GLY A 16 -13.23 0.88 7.11
CA GLY A 16 -13.02 2.28 7.41
C GLY A 16 -13.92 3.19 6.59
N ASN A 17 -14.20 4.38 7.11
CA ASN A 17 -14.92 5.41 6.38
C ASN A 17 -14.00 6.16 5.38
N VAL A 18 -14.58 7.04 4.56
CA VAL A 18 -13.83 7.82 3.55
C VAL A 18 -12.72 8.67 4.18
N GLU A 19 -12.91 9.22 5.38
CA GLU A 19 -11.91 10.04 6.08
C GLU A 19 -10.69 9.20 6.51
N GLU A 20 -10.91 7.96 6.97
CA GLU A 20 -9.83 7.03 7.29
C GLU A 20 -9.04 6.60 6.05
N GLN A 21 -9.72 6.49 4.91
CA GLN A 21 -9.12 6.19 3.63
C GLN A 21 -8.28 7.35 3.10
N GLU A 22 -8.80 8.59 3.14
CA GLU A 22 -8.04 9.80 2.78
C GLU A 22 -6.81 9.98 3.68
N MET A 23 -6.97 9.75 4.99
CA MET A 23 -5.86 9.78 5.94
C MET A 23 -4.78 8.74 5.62
N LEU A 24 -5.15 7.56 5.12
CA LEU A 24 -4.17 6.56 4.69
C LEU A 24 -3.32 7.11 3.53
N VAL A 25 -3.94 7.72 2.52
CA VAL A 25 -3.25 8.31 1.35
C VAL A 25 -2.23 9.37 1.80
N GLU A 26 -2.62 10.30 2.69
CA GLU A 26 -1.71 11.31 3.24
C GLU A 26 -0.52 10.68 3.99
N ILE A 27 -0.77 9.62 4.75
CA ILE A 27 0.28 8.89 5.48
C ILE A 27 1.24 8.20 4.49
N LEU A 28 0.76 7.64 3.37
CA LEU A 28 1.63 6.98 2.40
C LEU A 28 2.67 7.94 1.81
N ASP A 29 2.26 9.18 1.53
CA ASP A 29 3.17 10.24 1.07
C ASP A 29 4.17 10.66 2.17
N GLU A 30 3.72 10.77 3.43
CA GLU A 30 4.59 11.16 4.55
C GLU A 30 5.62 10.08 4.93
N LEU A 31 5.27 8.80 4.75
CA LEU A 31 6.02 7.65 5.27
C LEU A 31 6.96 6.99 4.28
N ASP A 32 7.10 7.51 3.06
CA ASP A 32 7.91 6.88 2.02
C ASP A 32 9.31 6.49 2.52
N GLY A 33 9.51 5.17 2.65
CA GLY A 33 10.77 4.52 3.03
C GLY A 33 11.10 4.54 4.52
N LYS A 34 10.17 4.94 5.40
CA LYS A 34 10.45 5.13 6.84
C LYS A 34 10.04 3.93 7.72
N PHE A 35 9.05 3.14 7.32
CA PHE A 35 8.45 2.09 8.15
C PHE A 35 8.23 0.78 7.38
N PRO A 36 9.22 -0.12 7.33
CA PRO A 36 9.14 -1.36 6.56
C PRO A 36 7.95 -2.26 6.93
N GLU A 37 7.62 -2.38 8.21
CA GLU A 37 6.53 -3.24 8.68
C GLU A 37 5.16 -2.74 8.22
N PHE A 38 4.98 -1.42 8.17
CA PHE A 38 3.76 -0.81 7.65
C PHE A 38 3.59 -1.12 6.16
N ASP A 39 4.67 -0.99 5.39
CA ASP A 39 4.67 -1.32 3.96
C ASP A 39 4.39 -2.80 3.71
N GLN A 40 4.88 -3.69 4.58
CA GLN A 40 4.58 -5.13 4.49
C GLN A 40 3.09 -5.41 4.72
N GLU A 41 2.47 -4.78 5.72
CA GLU A 41 1.03 -4.91 5.94
C GLU A 41 0.19 -4.27 4.84
N LEU A 42 0.67 -3.14 4.31
CA LEU A 42 0.05 -2.47 3.17
C LEU A 42 -0.01 -3.41 1.96
N VAL A 43 1.11 -4.05 1.61
CA VAL A 43 1.17 -5.00 0.49
C VAL A 43 0.22 -6.15 0.68
N ARG A 44 0.11 -6.71 1.90
CA ARG A 44 -0.84 -7.81 2.19
C ARG A 44 -2.30 -7.45 1.92
N LYS A 45 -2.62 -6.16 1.93
CA LYS A 45 -3.98 -5.64 1.73
C LYS A 45 -4.22 -5.05 0.34
N PHE A 46 -3.24 -5.02 -0.56
CA PHE A 46 -3.39 -4.39 -1.87
C PHE A 46 -4.58 -4.89 -2.70
N SER A 47 -4.90 -6.19 -2.63
CA SER A 47 -6.05 -6.75 -3.34
C SER A 47 -7.42 -6.23 -2.88
N ILE A 48 -7.49 -5.55 -1.73
CA ILE A 48 -8.72 -4.97 -1.17
C ILE A 48 -8.64 -3.44 -1.02
N LEU A 49 -7.52 -2.82 -1.42
CA LEU A 49 -7.29 -1.38 -1.34
C LEU A 49 -7.25 -0.73 -2.72
N ASP A 50 -7.47 -1.48 -3.80
CA ASP A 50 -7.42 -0.97 -5.17
C ASP A 50 -8.39 0.20 -5.40
N HIS A 51 -9.58 0.14 -4.81
CA HIS A 51 -10.61 1.17 -4.90
C HIS A 51 -10.17 2.51 -4.31
N LEU A 52 -9.19 2.54 -3.40
CA LEU A 52 -8.69 3.76 -2.78
C LEU A 52 -7.90 4.64 -3.75
N PHE A 53 -7.36 4.05 -4.81
CA PHE A 53 -6.45 4.75 -5.72
C PHE A 53 -7.00 4.89 -7.14
N GLY A 54 -8.25 4.46 -7.36
CA GLY A 54 -8.91 4.52 -8.65
C GLY A 54 -9.12 5.96 -9.14
N GLY A 55 -8.61 6.27 -10.33
CA GLY A 55 -8.87 7.54 -11.02
C GLY A 55 -7.90 8.68 -10.70
N MET A 56 -6.85 8.44 -9.91
CA MET A 56 -5.76 9.40 -9.72
C MET A 56 -4.63 9.13 -10.72
N ASP A 57 -4.03 10.20 -11.26
CA ASP A 57 -2.78 10.09 -12.03
C ASP A 57 -1.60 9.99 -11.06
N LEU A 58 -1.11 8.78 -10.86
CA LEU A 58 -0.08 8.44 -9.88
C LEU A 58 1.23 8.03 -10.54
N SER A 59 1.42 8.33 -11.84
CA SER A 59 2.55 7.83 -12.64
C SER A 59 3.93 8.20 -12.09
N GLU A 60 4.04 9.28 -11.31
CA GLU A 60 5.28 9.70 -10.65
C GLU A 60 5.33 9.37 -9.15
N SER A 61 4.28 8.74 -8.63
CA SER A 61 4.13 8.43 -7.20
C SER A 61 4.84 7.13 -6.82
N SER A 62 5.01 6.93 -5.51
CA SER A 62 5.60 5.71 -4.95
C SER A 62 4.82 4.45 -5.37
N TRP A 63 5.47 3.28 -5.39
CA TRP A 63 4.83 1.97 -5.63
C TRP A 63 3.60 1.72 -4.73
N ARG A 64 3.55 2.38 -3.56
CA ARG A 64 2.43 2.34 -2.60
C ARG A 64 1.08 2.81 -3.18
N PHE A 65 1.13 3.54 -4.29
CA PHE A 65 -0.03 4.09 -4.99
C PHE A 65 -0.51 3.20 -6.15
N PHE A 66 0.12 2.05 -6.38
CA PHE A 66 -0.24 1.10 -7.44
C PHE A 66 -0.69 -0.26 -6.88
N PRO A 67 -1.64 -0.30 -5.92
CA PRO A 67 -2.06 -1.57 -5.33
C PRO A 67 -2.72 -2.50 -6.34
N LEU A 68 -3.41 -1.97 -7.35
CA LEU A 68 -4.03 -2.79 -8.39
C LEU A 68 -2.94 -3.51 -9.19
N GLU A 69 -1.99 -2.78 -9.75
CA GLU A 69 -0.89 -3.33 -10.54
C GLU A 69 -0.03 -4.28 -9.72
N VAL A 70 0.19 -4.00 -8.44
CA VAL A 70 0.94 -4.90 -7.57
C VAL A 70 0.14 -6.18 -7.30
N SER A 71 -1.16 -6.07 -7.01
CA SER A 71 -2.00 -7.23 -6.69
C SER A 71 -2.41 -8.08 -7.89
N THR A 72 -2.33 -7.53 -9.12
CA THR A 72 -2.50 -8.27 -10.38
C THR A 72 -1.21 -8.86 -10.92
N GLY A 73 -0.06 -8.53 -10.32
CA GLY A 73 1.25 -8.99 -10.77
C GLY A 73 1.80 -8.24 -11.98
N GLU A 74 1.24 -7.08 -12.31
CA GLU A 74 1.63 -6.25 -13.47
C GLU A 74 2.69 -5.20 -13.10
N TYR A 75 2.84 -4.85 -11.83
CA TYR A 75 3.86 -3.89 -11.38
C TYR A 75 5.28 -4.51 -11.41
N PRO A 76 6.31 -3.82 -11.92
CA PRO A 76 7.66 -4.40 -11.98
C PRO A 76 8.23 -4.72 -10.59
N LEU A 77 8.53 -6.00 -10.32
CA LEU A 77 9.06 -6.44 -9.02
C LEU A 77 10.38 -5.75 -8.64
N GLU A 78 11.23 -5.41 -9.61
CA GLU A 78 12.47 -4.65 -9.37
C GLU A 78 12.23 -3.27 -8.76
N ASN A 79 11.05 -2.67 -8.98
CA ASN A 79 10.68 -1.37 -8.45
C ASN A 79 10.11 -1.45 -7.03
N LEU A 80 9.80 -2.65 -6.53
CA LEU A 80 9.42 -2.86 -5.14
C LEU A 80 10.67 -2.96 -4.25
N PRO A 81 10.64 -2.34 -3.05
CA PRO A 81 11.69 -2.52 -2.05
C PRO A 81 11.86 -3.99 -1.64
N ASP A 82 13.10 -4.41 -1.36
CA ASP A 82 13.42 -5.82 -1.06
C ASP A 82 12.58 -6.40 0.09
N TYR A 83 12.30 -5.61 1.12
CA TYR A 83 11.56 -6.03 2.30
C TYR A 83 10.06 -6.26 2.07
N VAL A 84 9.51 -5.82 0.93
CA VAL A 84 8.14 -6.12 0.48
C VAL A 84 8.09 -7.02 -0.75
N ARG A 85 9.16 -7.06 -1.56
CA ARG A 85 9.18 -7.78 -2.83
C ARG A 85 8.83 -9.25 -2.68
N GLU A 86 9.42 -9.94 -1.69
CA GLU A 86 9.14 -11.37 -1.48
C GLU A 86 7.68 -11.62 -1.08
N ILE A 87 7.08 -10.73 -0.28
CA ILE A 87 5.67 -10.82 0.10
C ILE A 87 4.78 -10.63 -1.12
N ALA A 88 5.02 -9.57 -1.89
CA ALA A 88 4.26 -9.30 -3.12
C ALA A 88 4.36 -10.49 -4.08
N LYS A 89 5.57 -11.02 -4.28
CA LYS A 89 5.82 -12.17 -5.15
C LYS A 89 5.06 -13.40 -4.71
N GLU A 90 5.08 -13.73 -3.42
CA GLU A 90 4.35 -14.89 -2.88
C GLU A 90 2.83 -14.74 -3.04
N LEU A 91 2.29 -13.54 -2.84
CA LEU A 91 0.86 -13.29 -2.85
C LEU A 91 0.27 -13.10 -4.26
N TYR A 92 0.99 -12.41 -5.14
CA TYR A 92 0.40 -11.83 -6.35
C TYR A 92 1.09 -12.25 -7.67
N TYR A 93 2.38 -12.59 -7.67
CA TYR A 93 3.14 -12.86 -8.90
C TYR A 93 3.34 -14.36 -9.08
N LYS A 94 2.48 -14.98 -9.88
CA LYS A 94 2.53 -16.41 -10.22
C LYS A 94 3.32 -16.69 -11.49
#